data_AF-A0A3D3T553-F1
#
_entry.id   AF-A0A3D3T553-F1
#
_cell.length_a   1.000
_cell.length_b   1.000
_cell.length_c   1.000
_cell.angle_alpha   90.00
_cell.angle_beta   90.00
_cell.angle_gamma   90.00
#
_symmetry.space_group_name_H-M   'P 1'
#
loop_
_entity.id
_entity.type
_entity.pdbx_description
1 polymer ?
#
loop_
_entity_poly.entity_id
_entity_poly.type
_entity_poly.pdbx_seq_one_letter_code
_entity_poly.pdbx_strand_id
1 'polypeptide(L)'
;MSPSQVPHPKHTSHSHLEGLGVSPARKPGERRTWQHLQGAAQALALVTAARAHPGITLILSASAKSAATLANECVFFRGETEAEAENLPIVQFPDWETLPYDLFSPHEDIISERLATLYRLPRLERGIVIVPVTTAMHRLAPPA
;
A
#
# COMPACT_ATOMS: atom_id res chain seq x y z
N MET A 1 30.23 37.30 -40.94
CA MET A 1 28.81 37.12 -40.56
C MET A 1 28.57 35.63 -40.43
N SER A 2 28.60 35.11 -39.20
CA SER A 2 28.29 33.71 -38.89
C SER A 2 27.10 33.69 -37.95
N PRO A 3 26.06 32.86 -38.19
CA PRO A 3 24.88 32.86 -37.34
C PRO A 3 25.18 32.17 -36.01
N SER A 4 24.82 32.85 -34.92
CA SER A 4 24.87 32.35 -33.55
C SER A 4 23.85 31.23 -33.38
N GLN A 5 24.34 30.03 -33.09
CA GLN A 5 23.52 28.84 -32.88
C GLN A 5 22.94 28.87 -31.46
N VAL A 6 21.64 29.10 -31.35
CA VAL A 6 20.89 29.03 -30.08
C VAL A 6 20.81 27.56 -29.64
N PRO A 7 21.18 27.21 -28.40
CA PRO A 7 21.14 25.82 -27.96
C PRO A 7 19.68 25.40 -27.75
N HIS A 8 19.30 24.32 -28.43
CA HIS A 8 18.02 23.64 -28.20
C HIS A 8 18.03 23.01 -26.80
N PRO A 9 16.96 23.15 -26.00
CA PRO A 9 16.85 22.47 -24.72
C PRO A 9 16.79 20.96 -24.98
N LYS A 10 17.68 20.22 -24.31
CA LYS A 10 17.69 18.76 -24.32
C LYS A 10 16.35 18.26 -23.79
N HIS A 11 15.66 17.44 -24.59
CA HIS A 11 14.51 16.67 -24.13
C HIS A 11 14.97 15.71 -23.03
N THR A 12 14.92 16.19 -21.79
CA THR A 12 15.10 15.35 -20.61
C THR A 12 13.78 14.62 -20.44
N SER A 13 13.80 13.30 -20.58
CA SER A 13 12.64 12.45 -20.33
C SER A 13 12.36 12.50 -18.82
N HIS A 14 11.64 13.53 -18.39
CA HIS A 14 11.22 13.68 -17.00
C HIS A 14 10.08 12.69 -16.76
N SER A 15 10.39 11.58 -16.09
CA SER A 15 9.38 10.77 -15.44
C SER A 15 8.61 11.66 -14.46
N HIS A 16 7.40 12.07 -14.83
CA HIS A 16 6.54 13.00 -14.10
C HIS A 16 6.23 12.58 -12.63
N LEU A 17 6.65 11.38 -12.22
CA LEU A 17 6.42 10.79 -10.91
C LEU A 17 7.56 10.99 -9.90
N GLU A 18 8.73 11.50 -10.31
CA GLU A 18 9.85 11.77 -9.37
C GLU A 18 9.56 12.94 -8.40
N GLY A 19 8.53 13.75 -8.65
CA GLY A 19 8.22 14.96 -7.89
C GLY A 19 7.42 14.78 -6.59
N LEU A 20 6.93 13.57 -6.29
CA LEU A 20 6.09 13.36 -5.09
C LEU A 20 6.89 13.43 -3.77
N GLY A 21 8.22 13.27 -3.79
CA GLY A 21 9.04 13.28 -2.58
C GLY A 21 8.76 12.11 -1.61
N VAL A 22 8.11 11.05 -2.11
CA VAL A 22 7.60 9.92 -1.32
C VAL A 22 8.65 8.84 -1.13
N SER A 23 9.65 9.13 -0.29
CA SER A 23 10.65 8.13 0.12
C SER A 23 10.22 7.41 1.39
N PRO A 24 10.27 6.06 1.44
CA PRO A 24 10.02 5.31 2.67
C PRO A 24 11.13 5.57 3.69
N ALA A 25 10.82 5.39 4.98
CA ALA A 25 11.81 5.37 6.05
C ALA A 25 12.81 4.22 5.82
N ARG A 26 14.11 4.46 6.03
CA ARG A 26 15.18 3.49 5.74
C ARG A 26 15.78 2.88 6.99
N LYS A 27 15.53 3.48 8.16
CA LYS A 27 16.07 3.01 9.45
C LYS A 27 14.94 2.78 10.47
N PRO A 28 15.10 1.82 11.39
CA PRO A 28 14.19 1.66 12.52
C PRO A 28 14.03 2.98 13.31
N GLY A 29 12.79 3.36 13.61
CA GLY A 29 12.47 4.59 14.35
C GLY A 29 12.47 5.88 13.52
N GLU A 30 12.93 5.84 12.26
CA GLU A 30 12.84 7.00 11.37
C GLU A 30 11.39 7.29 11.00
N ARG A 31 10.99 8.56 11.12
CA ARG A 31 9.65 9.02 10.77
C ARG A 31 9.73 9.99 9.58
N ARG A 32 8.88 9.75 8.60
CA ARG A 32 8.69 10.65 7.45
C ARG A 32 7.23 11.05 7.39
N THR A 33 6.97 12.32 7.12
CA THR A 33 5.62 12.84 6.93
C THR A 33 5.51 13.33 5.49
N TRP A 34 4.63 12.71 4.72
CA TRP A 34 4.27 13.19 3.40
C TRP A 34 3.07 14.14 3.53
N GLN A 35 3.09 15.23 2.78
CA GLN A 35 2.08 16.28 2.82
C GLN A 35 1.56 16.55 1.41
N HIS A 36 0.45 17.30 1.32
CA HIS A 36 -0.15 17.68 0.03
C HIS A 36 -0.61 16.50 -0.84
N LEU A 37 -0.92 15.35 -0.22
CA LEU A 37 -1.52 14.21 -0.88
C LEU A 37 -3.04 14.37 -0.87
N GLN A 38 -3.61 14.77 -2.00
CA GLN A 38 -5.05 15.01 -2.17
C GLN A 38 -5.68 13.93 -3.07
N GLY A 39 -6.87 13.47 -2.70
CA GLY A 39 -7.56 12.39 -3.41
C GLY A 39 -6.71 11.12 -3.51
N ALA A 40 -6.66 10.53 -4.70
CA ALA A 40 -5.94 9.28 -4.97
C ALA A 40 -4.39 9.42 -4.96
N ALA A 41 -3.85 10.63 -4.77
CA ALA A 41 -2.40 10.84 -4.66
C ALA A 41 -1.77 10.04 -3.50
N GLN A 42 -2.54 9.76 -2.44
CA GLN A 42 -2.08 8.94 -1.34
C GLN A 42 -1.77 7.50 -1.78
N ALA A 43 -2.68 6.85 -2.51
CA ALA A 43 -2.46 5.50 -3.01
C ALA A 43 -1.30 5.42 -4.01
N LEU A 44 -1.19 6.41 -4.91
CA LEU A 44 -0.04 6.51 -5.82
C LEU A 44 1.28 6.60 -5.03
N ALA A 45 1.34 7.48 -4.03
CA ALA A 45 2.51 7.63 -3.17
C ALA A 45 2.89 6.31 -2.46
N LEU A 46 1.90 5.61 -1.91
CA LEU A 46 2.09 4.33 -1.23
C LEU A 46 2.62 3.25 -2.18
N VAL A 47 2.05 3.13 -3.38
CA VAL A 47 2.52 2.18 -4.39
C VAL A 47 3.94 2.51 -4.86
N THR A 48 4.25 3.78 -5.12
CA THR A 48 5.60 4.21 -5.48
C THR A 48 6.62 3.89 -4.38
N ALA A 49 6.29 4.18 -3.12
CA ALA A 49 7.15 3.89 -1.99
C ALA A 49 7.34 2.38 -1.77
N ALA A 50 6.27 1.59 -1.89
CA ALA A 50 6.31 0.14 -1.77
C ALA A 50 7.13 -0.51 -2.90
N ARG A 51 7.07 0.03 -4.13
CA ARG A 51 7.92 -0.42 -5.24
C ARG A 51 9.41 -0.20 -4.93
N ALA A 52 9.75 0.91 -4.28
CA ALA A 52 11.13 1.22 -3.89
C ALA A 52 11.60 0.45 -2.64
N HIS A 53 10.73 -0.30 -1.97
CA HIS A 53 11.05 -1.06 -0.76
C HIS A 53 11.17 -2.57 -1.08
N PRO A 54 12.32 -3.21 -0.79
CA PRO A 54 12.49 -4.65 -0.97
C PRO A 54 11.94 -5.42 0.25
N GLY A 55 10.62 -5.32 0.48
CA GLY A 55 9.97 -5.95 1.63
C GLY A 55 8.47 -5.71 1.69
N ILE A 56 7.84 -6.11 2.80
CA ILE A 56 6.42 -5.84 3.06
C ILE A 56 6.25 -4.39 3.51
N THR A 57 5.35 -3.66 2.84
CA THR A 57 4.85 -2.36 3.28
C THR A 57 3.51 -2.55 3.99
N LEU A 58 3.48 -2.35 5.31
CA LEU A 58 2.25 -2.36 6.10
C LEU A 58 1.60 -0.97 6.08
N ILE A 59 0.35 -0.91 5.65
CA ILE A 59 -0.48 0.30 5.63
C ILE A 59 -1.54 0.17 6.70
N LEU A 60 -1.48 1.07 7.70
CA LEU A 60 -2.50 1.20 8.72
C LEU A 60 -3.50 2.27 8.29
N SER A 61 -4.75 1.89 8.06
CA SER A 61 -5.83 2.82 7.72
C SER A 61 -6.64 3.20 8.97
N ALA A 62 -7.31 4.36 8.92
CA ALA A 62 -8.10 4.82 10.05
C ALA A 62 -9.38 3.98 10.29
N SER A 63 -9.88 3.29 9.27
CA SER A 63 -11.11 2.49 9.31
C SER A 63 -11.15 1.43 8.21
N ALA A 64 -12.01 0.41 8.38
CA ALA A 64 -12.29 -0.60 7.37
C ALA A 64 -12.68 0.02 6.01
N LYS A 65 -13.54 1.05 6.02
CA LYS A 65 -13.92 1.78 4.81
C LYS A 65 -12.71 2.41 4.10
N SER A 66 -11.87 3.12 4.85
CA SER A 66 -10.66 3.73 4.27
C SER A 66 -9.64 2.70 3.79
N ALA A 67 -9.54 1.52 4.43
CA ALA A 67 -8.72 0.41 3.94
C ALA A 67 -9.23 -0.09 2.58
N ALA A 68 -10.53 -0.35 2.44
CA ALA A 68 -11.12 -0.84 1.20
C ALA A 68 -10.94 0.17 0.05
N THR A 69 -11.16 1.47 0.30
CA THR A 69 -10.89 2.52 -0.69
C THR A 69 -9.42 2.54 -1.10
N LEU A 70 -8.50 2.56 -0.14
CA LEU A 70 -7.05 2.55 -0.43
C LEU A 70 -6.62 1.28 -1.16
N ALA A 71 -7.20 0.12 -0.86
CA ALA A 71 -6.89 -1.13 -1.55
C ALA A 71 -7.22 -1.04 -3.03
N ASN A 72 -8.44 -0.58 -3.36
CA ASN A 72 -8.88 -0.40 -4.75
C ASN A 72 -7.99 0.60 -5.50
N GLU A 73 -7.67 1.74 -4.87
CA GLU A 73 -6.78 2.74 -5.47
C GLU A 73 -5.35 2.20 -5.65
N CYS A 74 -4.83 1.44 -4.69
CA CYS A 74 -3.50 0.81 -4.81
C CYS A 74 -3.49 -0.21 -5.94
N VAL A 75 -4.56 -1.01 -6.11
CA VAL A 75 -4.69 -1.96 -7.23
C VAL A 75 -4.65 -1.22 -8.56
N PHE A 76 -5.36 -0.10 -8.67
CA PHE A 76 -5.32 0.75 -9.87
C PHE A 76 -3.91 1.25 -10.18
N PHE A 77 -3.17 1.80 -9.20
CA PHE A 77 -1.82 2.33 -9.45
C PHE A 77 -0.72 1.27 -9.54
N ARG A 78 -0.95 0.05 -9.06
CA ARG A 78 0.00 -1.06 -9.18
C ARG A 78 0.20 -1.48 -10.64
N GLY A 79 -0.81 -1.33 -11.48
CA GLY A 79 -0.84 -1.87 -12.83
C GLY A 79 -1.71 -3.12 -12.95
N GLU A 80 -2.12 -3.41 -14.18
CA GLU A 80 -3.13 -4.41 -14.53
C GLU A 80 -2.51 -5.73 -15.02
N THR A 81 -1.21 -5.77 -15.32
CA THR A 81 -0.59 -7.00 -15.81
C THR A 81 -0.36 -8.02 -14.69
N GLU A 82 -0.44 -9.31 -15.02
CA GLU A 82 -0.20 -10.39 -14.06
C GLU A 82 1.22 -10.29 -13.45
N ALA A 83 2.21 -9.96 -14.27
CA ALA A 83 3.59 -9.76 -13.81
C ALA A 83 3.72 -8.60 -12.79
N GLU A 84 2.98 -7.51 -12.96
CA GLU A 84 2.95 -6.42 -11.98
C GLU A 84 2.22 -6.81 -10.70
N ALA A 85 1.14 -7.59 -10.84
CA ALA A 85 0.36 -8.11 -9.71
C ALA A 85 1.18 -9.06 -8.83
N GLU A 86 1.98 -9.93 -9.45
CA GLU A 86 2.90 -10.84 -8.76
C GLU A 86 4.09 -10.10 -8.12
N ASN A 87 4.61 -9.06 -8.78
CA ASN A 87 5.74 -8.30 -8.27
C ASN A 87 5.39 -7.46 -7.03
N LEU A 88 4.16 -6.93 -6.97
CA LEU A 88 3.66 -6.13 -5.85
C LEU A 88 2.25 -6.56 -5.43
N PRO A 89 2.10 -7.74 -4.81
CA PRO A 89 0.80 -8.21 -4.33
C PRO A 89 0.23 -7.23 -3.31
N ILE A 90 -1.07 -6.98 -3.40
CA ILE A 90 -1.82 -6.14 -2.46
C ILE A 90 -2.75 -7.07 -1.70
N VAL A 91 -2.57 -7.13 -0.39
CA VAL A 91 -3.31 -8.00 0.52
C VAL A 91 -4.06 -7.14 1.51
N GLN A 92 -5.37 -7.32 1.62
CA GLN A 92 -6.16 -6.70 2.67
C GLN A 92 -6.33 -7.70 3.81
N PHE A 93 -6.14 -7.26 5.05
CA PHE A 93 -6.54 -8.04 6.22
C PHE A 93 -7.91 -7.55 6.68
N PRO A 94 -8.98 -8.34 6.47
CA PRO A 94 -10.35 -7.85 6.66
C PRO A 94 -10.65 -7.68 8.15
N ASP A 95 -11.45 -6.66 8.46
CA ASP A 95 -11.96 -6.43 9.81
C ASP A 95 -13.01 -7.50 10.17
N TRP A 96 -13.30 -7.68 11.46
CA TRP A 96 -14.35 -8.62 11.86
C TRP A 96 -15.76 -8.19 11.44
N GLU A 97 -15.95 -6.90 11.12
CA GLU A 97 -17.25 -6.29 10.82
C GLU A 97 -18.29 -6.44 11.96
N THR A 98 -17.82 -6.75 13.16
CA THR A 98 -18.59 -6.78 14.40
C THR A 98 -17.99 -5.82 15.41
N LEU A 99 -18.80 -5.38 16.36
CA LEU A 99 -18.32 -4.52 17.43
C LEU A 99 -17.51 -5.32 18.47
N PRO A 100 -16.64 -4.68 19.26
CA PRO A 100 -16.10 -5.32 20.45
C PRO A 100 -17.23 -5.78 21.38
N TYR A 101 -17.23 -7.07 21.75
CA TYR A 101 -18.27 -7.69 22.58
C TYR A 101 -19.68 -7.74 21.95
N ASP A 102 -19.74 -7.84 20.62
CA ASP A 102 -20.99 -8.06 19.89
C ASP A 102 -21.64 -9.41 20.23
N LEU A 103 -22.96 -9.49 20.09
CA LEU A 103 -23.75 -10.72 20.24
C LEU A 103 -23.64 -11.63 19.02
N PHE A 104 -23.27 -11.08 17.87
CA PHE A 104 -23.12 -11.82 16.63
C PHE A 104 -21.68 -12.24 16.39
N SER A 105 -21.52 -13.47 15.94
CA SER A 105 -20.25 -13.93 15.38
C SER A 105 -20.00 -13.26 14.02
N PRO A 106 -18.73 -13.00 13.66
CA PRO A 106 -18.38 -12.59 12.30
C PRO A 106 -18.88 -13.58 11.25
N HIS A 107 -19.13 -13.09 10.04
CA HIS A 107 -19.56 -13.92 8.92
C HIS A 107 -18.48 -14.97 8.57
N GLU A 108 -18.90 -16.15 8.11
CA GLU A 108 -17.99 -17.27 7.78
C GLU A 108 -16.99 -16.92 6.67
N ASP A 109 -17.42 -16.09 5.71
CA ASP A 109 -16.54 -15.59 4.64
C ASP A 109 -15.40 -14.73 5.19
N ILE A 110 -15.68 -13.87 6.18
CA ILE A 110 -14.68 -13.02 6.83
C ILE A 110 -13.69 -13.90 7.61
N ILE A 111 -14.18 -14.89 8.36
CA ILE A 111 -13.33 -15.84 9.07
C ILE A 111 -12.39 -16.55 8.08
N SER A 112 -12.95 -17.05 6.97
CA SER A 112 -12.21 -17.76 5.94
C SER A 112 -11.15 -16.89 5.27
N GLU A 113 -11.49 -15.65 4.92
CA GLU A 113 -10.57 -14.69 4.32
C GLU A 113 -9.44 -14.31 5.29
N ARG A 114 -9.74 -14.10 6.57
CA ARG A 114 -8.72 -13.83 7.60
C ARG A 114 -7.73 -14.99 7.72
N LEU A 115 -8.23 -16.22 7.79
CA LEU A 115 -7.39 -17.41 7.88
C LEU A 115 -6.53 -17.58 6.62
N ALA A 116 -7.11 -17.39 5.43
CA ALA A 116 -6.37 -17.45 4.18
C ALA A 116 -5.26 -16.39 4.11
N THR A 117 -5.56 -15.15 4.53
CA THR A 117 -4.59 -14.07 4.60
C THR A 117 -3.48 -14.36 5.61
N LEU A 118 -3.81 -14.77 6.84
CA LEU A 118 -2.83 -15.12 7.87
C LEU A 118 -1.95 -16.30 7.48
N TYR A 119 -2.48 -17.26 6.72
CA TYR A 119 -1.69 -18.38 6.20
C TYR A 119 -0.71 -17.96 5.09
N ARG A 120 -1.09 -16.98 4.26
CA ARG A 120 -0.25 -16.45 3.17
C ARG A 120 0.82 -15.49 3.68
N LEU A 121 0.51 -14.68 4.68
CA LEU A 121 1.39 -13.59 5.17
C LEU A 121 2.81 -14.03 5.53
N PRO A 122 3.06 -15.16 6.24
CA PRO A 122 4.42 -15.61 6.55
C PRO A 122 5.30 -15.93 5.34
N ARG A 123 4.69 -16.18 4.16
CA ARG A 123 5.39 -16.47 2.90
C ARG A 123 5.51 -15.24 2.00
N LEU A 124 4.94 -14.11 2.40
CA LEU A 124 4.97 -12.88 1.63
C LEU A 124 6.35 -12.22 1.82
N GLU A 125 7.19 -12.22 0.79
CA GLU A 125 8.51 -11.57 0.88
C GLU A 125 8.43 -10.07 0.56
N ARG A 126 7.52 -9.70 -0.34
CA ARG A 126 7.32 -8.33 -0.80
C ARG A 126 5.85 -8.09 -1.13
N GLY A 127 5.36 -6.89 -0.86
CA GLY A 127 3.99 -6.50 -1.18
C GLY A 127 3.47 -5.39 -0.29
N ILE A 128 2.19 -5.10 -0.46
CA ILE A 128 1.45 -4.15 0.38
C ILE A 128 0.44 -4.95 1.21
N VAL A 129 0.43 -4.73 2.51
CA VAL A 129 -0.58 -5.28 3.43
C VAL A 129 -1.37 -4.12 4.01
N ILE A 130 -2.68 -4.09 3.80
CA ILE A 130 -3.56 -3.01 4.23
C ILE A 130 -4.44 -3.50 5.37
N VAL A 131 -4.37 -2.83 6.51
CA VAL A 131 -5.07 -3.22 7.74
C VAL A 131 -5.66 -1.99 8.42
N PRO A 132 -6.94 -2.00 8.83
CA PRO A 132 -7.47 -0.96 9.69
C PRO A 132 -6.75 -0.97 11.06
N VAL A 133 -6.55 0.19 11.66
CA VAL A 133 -5.90 0.31 12.99
C VAL A 133 -6.64 -0.53 14.04
N THR A 134 -7.98 -0.53 14.03
CA THR A 134 -8.78 -1.35 14.95
C THR A 134 -8.47 -2.84 14.81
N THR A 135 -8.43 -3.34 13.58
CA THR A 135 -8.10 -4.74 13.28
C THR A 135 -6.66 -5.08 13.65
N ALA A 136 -5.71 -4.17 13.43
CA ALA A 136 -4.30 -4.38 13.76
C ALA A 136 -4.04 -4.48 15.27
N MET A 137 -4.89 -3.87 16.10
CA MET A 137 -4.81 -3.93 17.56
C MET A 137 -5.37 -5.24 18.14
N HIS A 138 -6.12 -6.02 17.36
CA HIS A 138 -6.65 -7.31 17.82
C HIS A 138 -5.52 -8.33 17.96
N ARG A 139 -5.52 -9.06 19.09
CA ARG A 139 -4.62 -10.21 19.27
C ARG A 139 -5.00 -11.30 18.28
N LEU A 140 -3.99 -11.89 17.66
CA LEU A 140 -4.13 -13.04 16.76
C LEU A 140 -3.78 -14.32 17.49
N ALA A 141 -4.34 -15.44 17.04
CA ALA A 141 -3.90 -16.76 17.46
C ALA A 141 -2.42 -16.96 17.09
N PRO A 142 -1.65 -17.73 17.86
CA PRO A 142 -0.27 -18.03 17.51
C PRO A 142 -0.21 -18.81 16.18
N PRO A 143 0.86 -18.65 15.40
CA PRO A 143 1.12 -19.56 14.29
C PRO A 143 1.33 -20.99 14.83
N ALA A 144 0.81 -21.99 14.09
CA ALA A 144 0.97 -23.40 14.42
C ALA A 144 2.41 -23.90 14.17
#